data_AF-T1A9U8-F1
#
_entry.id   AF-T1A9U8-F1
#
_cell.length_a   1.000
_cell.length_b   1.000
_cell.length_c   1.000
_cell.angle_alpha   90.00
_cell.angle_beta   90.00
_cell.angle_gamma   90.00
#
_symmetry.space_group_name_H-M   'P 1'
#
loop_
_entity.id
_entity.type
_entity.pdbx_description
1 polymer ?
#
loop_
_entity_poly.entity_id
_entity_poly.type
_entity_poly.pdbx_seq_one_letter_code
_entity_poly.pdbx_strand_id
1 'polypeptide(L)'
;TTGTVRRRRLEVEAVRGISFRIAPGELFGLLGPNGAGKTTTIRVLCTLLLPTSGRVRVQGLDVVESAREVRRRIGYVFGGDRGLYDRLSALDNLRYFAELYAIEPRQQRARIGEVLAMVGLTGRERERGGGILERDAAAAAPGAGPAPRPAGALLRRAHDRGGPGRGQGGSPTGC
;
A
#
# COMPACT_ATOMS: atom_id res chain seq x y z
N THR A 1 45.36 1.93 -16.76
CA THR A 1 45.22 1.38 -15.40
C THR A 1 43.86 0.72 -15.30
N THR A 2 43.81 -0.60 -15.21
CA THR A 2 42.54 -1.33 -15.11
C THR A 2 42.35 -1.74 -13.65
N GLY A 3 41.29 -1.25 -13.01
CA GLY A 3 41.00 -1.53 -11.61
C GLY A 3 39.53 -1.91 -11.42
N THR A 4 39.27 -2.93 -10.60
CA THR A 4 37.91 -3.39 -10.31
C THR A 4 37.32 -2.59 -9.16
N VAL A 5 36.34 -1.73 -9.45
CA VAL A 5 35.58 -1.02 -8.42
C VAL A 5 34.54 -1.98 -7.83
N ARG A 6 34.71 -2.37 -6.56
CA ARG A 6 33.68 -3.11 -5.82
C ARG A 6 32.87 -2.15 -4.96
N ARG A 7 31.57 -2.01 -5.27
CA ARG A 7 30.62 -1.28 -4.43
C ARG A 7 30.26 -2.14 -3.22
N ARG A 8 30.57 -1.66 -2.01
CA ARG A 8 30.11 -2.31 -0.77
C ARG A 8 28.61 -2.04 -0.62
N ARG A 9 27.80 -3.09 -0.53
CA ARG A 9 26.36 -2.97 -0.25
C ARG A 9 26.21 -2.74 1.25
N LEU A 10 25.79 -1.55 1.66
CA LEU A 10 25.40 -1.28 3.04
C LEU A 10 23.99 -1.87 3.24
N GLU A 11 23.84 -2.77 4.21
CA GLU A 11 22.52 -3.19 4.68
C GLU A 11 21.92 -2.08 5.54
N VAL A 12 20.74 -1.61 5.15
CA VAL A 12 20.03 -0.54 5.85
C VAL A 12 18.69 -1.09 6.34
N GLU A 13 18.45 -0.99 7.64
CA GLU A 13 17.19 -1.39 8.26
C GLU A 13 16.12 -0.35 7.95
N ALA A 14 15.23 -0.67 7.01
CA ALA A 14 14.18 0.25 6.54
C ALA A 14 12.99 0.36 7.51
N VAL A 15 12.74 -0.67 8.33
CA VAL A 15 11.67 -0.71 9.34
C VAL A 15 12.21 -1.47 10.54
N ARG A 16 12.25 -0.81 11.72
CA ARG A 16 12.68 -1.43 12.98
C ARG A 16 11.44 -1.91 13.72
N GLY A 17 11.24 -3.23 13.78
CA GLY A 17 10.20 -3.91 14.56
C GLY A 17 8.98 -3.09 15.01
N ILE A 18 8.04 -2.81 14.10
CA ILE A 18 6.78 -2.10 14.42
C ILE A 18 5.69 -3.08 14.87
N SER A 19 4.82 -2.66 15.79
CA SER A 19 3.69 -3.47 16.25
C SER A 19 2.46 -2.60 16.45
N PHE A 20 1.39 -2.93 15.73
CA PHE A 20 0.08 -2.27 15.85
C PHE A 20 -1.04 -3.23 15.48
N ARG A 21 -2.27 -2.87 15.84
CA ARG A 21 -3.51 -3.57 15.47
C ARG A 21 -4.50 -2.52 15.00
N ILE A 22 -5.11 -2.75 13.85
CA ILE A 22 -6.15 -1.90 13.26
C ILE A 22 -7.46 -2.68 13.35
N ALA A 23 -8.48 -2.09 13.95
CA ALA A 23 -9.81 -2.66 14.04
C ALA A 23 -10.56 -2.51 12.70
N PRO A 24 -11.54 -3.38 12.40
CA PRO A 24 -12.41 -3.19 11.24
C PRO A 24 -13.08 -1.81 11.26
N GLY A 25 -13.01 -1.08 10.15
CA GLY A 25 -13.57 0.27 10.03
C GLY A 25 -12.71 1.40 10.63
N GLU A 26 -11.56 1.08 11.23
CA GLU A 26 -10.63 2.09 11.77
C GLU A 26 -9.81 2.73 10.64
N LEU A 27 -9.76 4.07 10.63
CA LEU A 27 -8.84 4.81 9.77
C LEU A 27 -7.47 4.92 10.46
N PHE A 28 -6.46 4.31 9.87
CA PHE A 28 -5.09 4.30 10.39
C PHE A 28 -4.12 5.00 9.45
N GLY A 29 -3.26 5.87 9.99
CA GLY A 29 -2.24 6.61 9.23
C GLY A 29 -0.84 6.44 9.80
N LEU A 30 0.15 6.25 8.92
CA LEU A 30 1.57 6.22 9.28
C LEU A 30 2.19 7.61 9.07
N LEU A 31 2.65 8.24 10.15
CA LEU A 31 3.27 9.57 10.12
C LEU A 31 4.74 9.51 10.56
N GLY A 32 5.62 10.22 9.85
CA GLY A 32 7.06 10.26 10.16
C GLY A 32 7.87 10.92 9.04
N PRO A 33 9.16 11.22 9.24
CA PRO A 33 10.02 11.85 8.23
C PRO A 33 10.24 10.96 7.01
N ASN A 34 10.72 11.55 5.92
CA ASN A 34 11.13 10.79 4.73
C ASN A 34 12.23 9.79 5.12
N GLY A 35 12.11 8.55 4.66
CA GLY A 35 13.02 7.47 5.04
C GLY A 35 12.64 6.71 6.33
N ALA A 36 11.60 7.11 7.07
CA ALA A 36 11.15 6.40 8.28
C ALA A 36 10.50 5.02 8.04
N GLY A 37 10.52 4.49 6.81
CA GLY A 37 9.97 3.17 6.51
C GLY A 37 8.48 3.11 6.20
N LYS A 38 7.73 4.23 6.21
CA LYS A 38 6.27 4.26 5.93
C LYS A 38 5.86 3.50 4.66
N THR A 39 6.47 3.85 3.53
CA THR A 39 6.18 3.20 2.24
C THR A 39 6.58 1.73 2.26
N THR A 40 7.67 1.38 2.95
CA THR A 40 8.12 0.00 3.13
C THR A 40 7.08 -0.80 3.92
N THR A 41 6.58 -0.26 5.03
CA THR A 41 5.50 -0.86 5.83
C THR A 41 4.23 -1.09 5.01
N ILE A 42 3.79 -0.08 4.25
CA ILE A 42 2.59 -0.20 3.41
C ILE A 42 2.80 -1.30 2.36
N ARG A 43 3.97 -1.35 1.71
CA ARG A 43 4.27 -2.41 0.73
C ARG A 43 4.24 -3.81 1.34
N VAL A 44 4.70 -3.98 2.58
CA VAL A 44 4.59 -5.26 3.30
C VAL A 44 3.13 -5.63 3.55
N LEU A 45 2.31 -4.70 4.05
CA LEU A 45 0.88 -4.91 4.26
C LEU A 45 0.16 -5.27 2.95
N CYS A 46 0.59 -4.68 1.83
CA CYS A 46 0.03 -4.94 0.51
C CYS A 46 0.60 -6.18 -0.19
N THR A 47 1.41 -7.00 0.50
CA THR A 47 2.10 -8.19 -0.07
C THR A 47 3.08 -7.88 -1.21
N LEU A 48 3.43 -6.61 -1.40
CA LEU A 48 4.35 -6.13 -2.44
C LEU A 48 5.82 -6.25 -2.02
N LEU A 49 6.07 -6.43 -0.73
CA LEU A 49 7.39 -6.62 -0.16
C LEU A 49 7.32 -7.69 0.94
N LEU A 50 8.25 -8.64 0.92
CA LEU A 50 8.34 -9.64 1.99
C LEU A 50 9.00 -9.02 3.24
N PRO A 51 8.47 -9.27 4.44
CA PRO A 51 9.14 -8.88 5.67
C PRO A 51 10.41 -9.73 5.86
N THR A 52 11.48 -9.11 6.36
CA THR A 52 12.71 -9.84 6.73
C THR A 52 12.50 -10.73 7.95
N SER A 53 11.64 -10.31 8.88
CA SER A 53 11.25 -11.08 10.06
C SER A 53 9.90 -10.59 10.60
N GLY A 54 9.30 -11.35 11.52
CA GLY A 54 8.01 -11.04 12.14
C GLY A 54 6.81 -11.65 11.42
N ARG A 55 5.60 -11.32 11.89
CA ARG A 55 4.33 -11.80 11.32
C ARG A 55 3.38 -10.64 11.09
N VAL A 56 2.70 -10.66 9.96
CA VAL A 56 1.74 -9.63 9.56
C VAL A 56 0.50 -10.32 9.04
N ARG A 57 -0.67 -9.90 9.55
CA ARG A 57 -1.97 -10.44 9.13
C ARG A 57 -2.90 -9.32 8.71
N VAL A 58 -3.60 -9.52 7.59
CA VAL A 58 -4.62 -8.61 7.06
C VAL A 58 -5.94 -9.37 6.96
N GLN A 59 -6.99 -8.86 7.60
CA GLN A 59 -8.29 -9.54 7.69
C GLN A 59 -8.19 -11.03 8.13
N GLY A 60 -7.30 -11.31 9.08
CA GLY A 60 -7.06 -12.66 9.61
C GLY A 60 -6.12 -13.54 8.76
N LEU A 61 -5.74 -13.11 7.56
CA LEU A 61 -4.88 -13.85 6.64
C LEU A 61 -3.42 -13.43 6.78
N ASP A 62 -2.50 -14.39 6.75
CA ASP A 62 -1.07 -14.10 6.72
C ASP A 62 -0.65 -13.52 5.36
N VAL A 63 0.10 -12.40 5.36
CA VAL A 63 0.46 -11.70 4.13
C VAL A 63 1.51 -12.43 3.28
N VAL A 64 2.25 -13.37 3.87
CA VAL A 64 3.24 -14.20 3.17
C VAL A 64 2.57 -15.46 2.65
N GLU A 65 1.89 -16.22 3.51
CA GLU A 65 1.30 -17.51 3.14
C GLU A 65 0.04 -17.35 2.28
N SER A 66 -0.80 -16.35 2.58
CA SER A 66 -2.09 -16.13 1.92
C SER A 66 -2.09 -14.92 0.98
N ALA A 67 -0.91 -14.57 0.42
CA ALA A 67 -0.69 -13.34 -0.32
C ALA A 67 -1.72 -13.10 -1.46
N ARG A 68 -2.10 -14.15 -2.20
CA ARG A 68 -3.07 -14.06 -3.30
C ARG A 68 -4.48 -13.70 -2.81
N GLU A 69 -4.91 -14.28 -1.69
CA GLU A 69 -6.22 -13.99 -1.09
C GLU A 69 -6.22 -12.59 -0.48
N VAL A 70 -5.13 -12.18 0.18
CA VAL A 70 -4.97 -10.82 0.70
C VAL A 70 -5.12 -9.79 -0.42
N ARG A 71 -4.46 -9.98 -1.58
CA ARG A 71 -4.55 -9.07 -2.74
C ARG A 71 -5.96 -8.94 -3.33
N ARG A 72 -6.82 -9.95 -3.19
CA ARG A 72 -8.23 -9.85 -3.60
C ARG A 72 -9.07 -8.97 -2.68
N ARG A 73 -8.64 -8.78 -1.43
CA ARG A 73 -9.41 -8.11 -0.37
C ARG A 73 -8.93 -6.70 -0.05
N ILE A 74 -7.80 -6.28 -0.63
CA ILE A 74 -7.22 -4.95 -0.41
C ILE A 74 -7.20 -4.16 -1.71
N GLY A 75 -7.46 -2.85 -1.60
CA GLY A 75 -7.10 -1.88 -2.63
C GLY A 75 -5.73 -1.28 -2.31
N TYR A 76 -4.90 -1.08 -3.33
CA TYR A 76 -3.64 -0.37 -3.18
C TYR A 76 -3.51 0.69 -4.26
N VAL A 77 -3.16 1.90 -3.82
CA VAL A 77 -2.97 3.06 -4.68
C VAL A 77 -1.50 3.43 -4.66
N PHE A 78 -0.90 3.51 -5.84
CA PHE A 78 0.44 4.07 -5.99
C PHE A 78 0.38 5.58 -5.82
N GLY A 79 1.27 6.15 -5.02
CA GLY A 79 1.45 7.60 -4.99
C GLY A 79 2.04 8.12 -6.31
N GLY A 80 1.48 9.21 -6.83
CA GLY A 80 1.84 9.82 -8.12
C GLY A 80 1.20 9.13 -9.32
N ASP A 81 1.62 9.52 -10.53
CA ASP A 81 0.96 9.23 -11.82
C ASP A 81 1.13 7.78 -12.32
N ARG A 82 1.56 6.85 -11.46
CA ARG A 82 2.02 5.50 -11.91
C ARG A 82 0.98 4.41 -11.82
N GLY A 83 -0.22 4.71 -11.33
CA GLY A 83 -1.28 3.72 -11.10
C GLY A 83 -2.26 3.55 -12.26
N LEU A 84 -2.30 4.49 -13.21
CA LEU A 84 -3.33 4.57 -14.24
C LEU A 84 -2.69 4.72 -15.62
N TYR A 85 -3.43 4.37 -16.66
CA TYR A 85 -2.96 4.47 -18.03
C TYR A 85 -3.40 5.80 -18.64
N ASP A 86 -2.46 6.72 -18.80
CA ASP A 86 -2.71 8.09 -19.30
C ASP A 86 -3.29 8.16 -20.72
N ARG A 87 -3.08 7.09 -21.50
CA ARG A 87 -3.59 6.96 -22.87
C ARG A 87 -5.03 6.44 -22.92
N LEU A 88 -5.55 5.94 -21.81
CA LEU A 88 -6.90 5.39 -21.69
C LEU A 88 -7.84 6.42 -21.07
N SER A 89 -9.12 6.36 -21.43
CA SER A 89 -10.14 7.18 -20.76
C SER A 89 -10.40 6.70 -19.33
N ALA A 90 -11.14 7.47 -18.53
CA ALA A 90 -11.57 7.05 -17.20
C ALA A 90 -12.41 5.77 -17.26
N LEU A 91 -13.32 5.67 -18.23
CA LEU A 91 -14.11 4.47 -18.48
C LEU A 91 -13.24 3.25 -18.79
N ASP A 92 -12.24 3.41 -19.67
CA ASP A 92 -11.39 2.31 -20.11
C ASP A 92 -10.47 1.83 -18.99
N ASN A 93 -9.92 2.75 -18.19
CA ASN A 93 -9.16 2.40 -16.98
C ASN A 93 -10.03 1.58 -16.01
N LEU A 94 -11.24 2.07 -15.70
CA LEU A 94 -12.12 1.39 -14.75
C LEU A 94 -12.59 0.02 -15.24
N ARG A 95 -12.84 -0.14 -16.54
CA ARG A 95 -13.12 -1.45 -17.16
C ARG A 95 -11.93 -2.39 -17.05
N TYR A 96 -10.74 -1.92 -17.40
CA TYR A 96 -9.51 -2.69 -17.29
C TYR A 96 -9.29 -3.22 -15.87
N PHE A 97 -9.44 -2.36 -14.85
CA PHE A 97 -9.33 -2.80 -13.46
C PHE A 97 -10.48 -3.73 -13.05
N ALA A 98 -11.71 -3.50 -13.50
CA ALA A 98 -12.82 -4.39 -13.19
C ALA A 98 -12.59 -5.82 -13.71
N GLU A 99 -12.01 -5.97 -14.90
CA GLU A 99 -11.60 -7.26 -15.44
C GLU A 99 -10.44 -7.87 -14.66
N LEU A 100 -9.43 -7.06 -14.32
CA LEU A 100 -8.27 -7.52 -13.54
C LEU A 100 -8.67 -8.04 -12.15
N TYR A 101 -9.67 -7.42 -11.52
CA TYR A 101 -10.25 -7.87 -10.24
C TYR A 101 -11.34 -8.94 -10.41
N ALA A 102 -11.55 -9.46 -11.62
CA ALA A 102 -12.53 -10.50 -11.94
C ALA A 102 -13.96 -10.16 -11.50
N ILE A 103 -14.36 -8.89 -11.65
CA ILE A 103 -15.73 -8.43 -11.37
C ILE A 103 -16.65 -8.95 -12.46
N GLU A 104 -17.78 -9.55 -12.06
CA GLU A 104 -18.75 -10.11 -13.00
C GLU A 104 -19.25 -9.04 -13.99
N PRO A 105 -19.31 -9.34 -15.30
CA PRO A 105 -19.72 -8.39 -16.34
C PRO A 105 -21.06 -7.69 -16.05
N ARG A 106 -21.99 -8.40 -15.39
CA ARG A 106 -23.30 -7.86 -15.01
C ARG A 106 -23.22 -6.73 -13.97
N GLN A 107 -22.19 -6.76 -13.12
CA GLN A 107 -21.97 -5.79 -12.04
C GLN A 107 -21.06 -4.63 -12.48
N GLN A 108 -20.21 -4.84 -13.49
CA GLN A 108 -19.23 -3.85 -13.92
C GLN A 108 -19.86 -2.50 -14.27
N ARG A 109 -20.95 -2.49 -15.04
CA ARG A 109 -21.60 -1.24 -15.46
C ARG A 109 -22.09 -0.40 -14.27
N ALA A 110 -22.71 -1.04 -13.28
CA ALA A 110 -23.20 -0.36 -12.09
C ALA A 110 -22.02 0.17 -11.25
N ARG A 111 -21.02 -0.68 -10.99
CA ARG A 111 -19.83 -0.30 -10.22
C ARG A 111 -19.03 0.82 -10.86
N ILE A 112 -18.79 0.76 -12.16
CA ILE A 112 -18.08 1.82 -12.88
C ILE A 112 -18.86 3.14 -12.76
N GLY A 113 -20.19 3.12 -12.91
CA GLY A 113 -21.02 4.31 -12.73
C GLY A 113 -20.93 4.90 -11.33
N GLU A 114 -20.97 4.08 -10.29
CA GLU A 114 -20.78 4.50 -8.89
C GLU A 114 -19.42 5.17 -8.70
N VAL A 115 -18.35 4.55 -9.21
CA VAL A 115 -16.99 5.08 -9.10
C VAL A 115 -16.87 6.42 -9.80
N LEU A 116 -17.34 6.53 -11.05
CA LEU A 116 -17.33 7.78 -11.81
C LEU A 116 -18.08 8.90 -11.10
N ALA A 117 -19.22 8.60 -10.47
CA ALA A 117 -19.97 9.56 -9.69
C ALA A 117 -19.21 10.00 -8.42
N MET A 118 -18.58 9.06 -7.72
CA MET A 118 -17.76 9.36 -6.53
C MET A 118 -16.58 10.29 -6.83
N VAL A 119 -16.02 10.19 -8.04
CA VAL A 119 -14.85 10.97 -8.46
C VAL A 119 -15.21 12.19 -9.32
N GLY A 120 -16.51 12.49 -9.48
CA GLY A 120 -16.98 13.65 -10.24
C GLY A 120 -16.71 13.60 -11.74
N LEU A 121 -16.61 12.41 -12.33
CA LEU A 121 -16.32 12.19 -13.76
C LEU A 121 -17.52 11.79 -14.61
N THR A 122 -18.73 11.81 -14.04
CA THR A 122 -19.97 11.58 -14.78
C THR A 122 -20.11 12.58 -15.92
N GLY A 123 -20.36 12.10 -17.13
CA GLY A 123 -20.43 12.89 -18.37
C GLY A 123 -19.09 13.19 -19.03
N ARG A 124 -17.96 12.89 -18.38
CA ARG A 124 -16.59 13.06 -18.90
C ARG A 124 -15.84 11.73 -19.00
N GLU A 125 -16.56 10.60 -18.98
CA GLU A 125 -15.95 9.29 -18.81
C GLU A 125 -15.01 8.89 -19.96
N ARG A 126 -15.24 9.46 -21.14
CA ARG A 126 -14.54 9.14 -22.40
C ARG A 126 -13.43 10.13 -22.76
N GLU A 127 -13.23 11.18 -21.98
CA GLU A 127 -12.14 12.13 -22.21
C GLU A 127 -10.79 11.42 -22.04
N ARG A 128 -9.86 11.69 -22.97
CA ARG A 128 -8.50 11.17 -22.96
C ARG A 128 -7.57 12.29 -22.49
N GLY A 129 -6.70 12.01 -21.53
CA GLY A 129 -5.75 12.98 -20.98
C GLY A 129 -5.54 12.78 -19.48
N GLY A 130 -4.29 12.50 -19.10
CA GLY A 130 -3.87 11.94 -17.81
C GLY A 130 -4.16 12.72 -16.53
N GLY A 131 -4.78 13.91 -16.58
CA GLY A 131 -5.06 14.72 -15.39
C GLY A 131 -6.41 14.45 -14.70
N ILE A 132 -7.28 13.65 -15.29
CA ILE A 132 -8.69 13.55 -14.86
C ILE A 132 -8.87 12.59 -13.67
N LEU A 133 -7.99 11.60 -13.52
CA LEU A 133 -8.04 10.63 -12.43
C LEU A 133 -7.00 10.91 -11.31
N GLU A 134 -6.17 11.96 -11.48
CA GLU A 134 -5.04 12.30 -10.61
C GLU A 134 -5.43 12.60 -9.15
N ARG A 135 -6.68 12.99 -8.88
CA ARG A 135 -7.08 13.51 -7.58
C ARG A 135 -7.99 12.61 -6.76
N ASP A 136 -8.91 11.87 -7.40
CA ASP A 136 -10.01 11.23 -6.67
C ASP A 136 -10.18 9.72 -6.92
N ALA A 137 -9.70 9.17 -8.04
CA ALA A 137 -10.03 7.79 -8.44
C ALA A 137 -9.18 6.68 -7.81
N ALA A 138 -8.05 7.06 -7.21
CA ALA A 138 -7.24 6.22 -6.36
C ALA A 138 -8.08 5.39 -5.36
N ALA A 139 -9.06 6.01 -4.70
CA ALA A 139 -9.82 5.37 -3.63
C ALA A 139 -10.84 4.31 -4.10
N ALA A 140 -11.03 4.15 -5.41
CA ALA A 140 -12.19 3.47 -5.99
C ALA A 140 -11.84 2.24 -6.82
N ALA A 141 -10.84 1.47 -6.38
CA ALA A 141 -10.52 0.17 -6.97
C ALA A 141 -11.78 -0.73 -6.92
N PRO A 142 -12.32 -1.20 -8.06
CA PRO A 142 -13.67 -1.76 -8.10
C PRO A 142 -13.77 -3.16 -7.43
N GLY A 143 -12.62 -3.78 -7.09
CA GLY A 143 -12.55 -5.03 -6.30
C GLY A 143 -12.50 -4.83 -4.78
N ALA A 144 -12.32 -3.59 -4.29
CA ALA A 144 -12.53 -3.30 -2.88
C ALA A 144 -14.03 -3.20 -2.63
N GLY A 145 -14.54 -3.91 -1.62
CA GLY A 145 -15.89 -3.64 -1.10
C GLY A 145 -16.09 -2.15 -0.83
N PRO A 146 -17.35 -1.67 -0.68
CA PRO A 146 -17.62 -0.24 -0.48
C PRO A 146 -16.64 0.34 0.55
N ALA A 147 -15.96 1.43 0.18
CA ALA A 147 -15.00 2.08 1.07
C ALA A 147 -15.66 2.26 2.44
N PRO A 148 -15.06 1.76 3.53
CA PRO A 148 -15.66 1.89 4.84
C PRO A 148 -15.89 3.38 5.11
N ARG A 149 -17.15 3.76 5.35
CA ARG A 149 -17.47 5.11 5.84
C ARG A 149 -16.67 5.30 7.12
N PRO A 150 -15.89 6.39 7.28
CA PRO A 150 -15.04 6.56 8.45
C PRO A 150 -15.91 6.65 9.71
N ALA A 151 -15.98 5.55 10.46
CA ALA A 151 -16.56 5.52 11.78
C ALA A 151 -15.44 5.91 12.77
N GLY A 152 -15.17 7.20 12.89
CA GLY A 152 -14.17 7.75 13.81
C GLY A 152 -12.73 7.61 13.32
N ALA A 153 -12.11 8.74 12.97
CA ALA A 153 -10.67 8.78 12.70
C ALA A 153 -9.89 8.78 14.02
N LEU A 154 -9.31 7.65 14.40
CA LEU A 154 -8.40 7.56 15.55
C LEU A 154 -6.96 7.50 15.05
N LEU A 155 -6.24 8.63 15.06
CA LEU A 155 -4.81 8.68 14.74
C LEU A 155 -4.00 8.03 15.87
N ARG A 156 -3.59 6.77 15.67
CA ARG A 156 -2.63 6.09 16.56
C ARG A 156 -1.23 6.15 15.96
N ARG A 157 -0.25 6.67 16.72
CA ARG A 157 1.17 6.56 16.35
C ARG A 157 1.57 5.08 16.42
N ALA A 158 2.13 4.55 15.34
CA ALA A 158 2.87 3.29 15.40
C ALA A 158 4.06 3.50 16.33
N HIS A 159 4.08 2.84 17.49
CA HIS A 159 5.22 2.87 18.38
C HIS A 159 6.31 1.97 17.80
N ASP A 160 7.46 2.58 17.49
CA ASP A 160 8.71 1.88 17.24
C ASP A 160 9.19 1.32 18.58
N ARG A 161 9.07 0.01 18.78
CA ARG A 161 9.71 -0.63 19.94
C ARG A 161 11.18 -0.76 19.59
N GLY A 162 11.96 0.24 19.99
CA GLY A 162 13.41 0.08 20.09
C GLY A 162 13.72 -1.15 20.94
N GLY A 163 14.23 -2.21 20.31
CA GLY A 163 14.82 -3.34 21.02
C GLY A 163 16.05 -2.85 21.81
N PRO A 164 16.38 -3.49 22.94
CA PRO A 164 17.38 -2.98 23.86
C PRO A 164 18.73 -2.88 23.15
N GLY A 165 19.39 -1.73 23.34
CA GLY A 165 20.76 -1.54 22.92
C GLY A 165 21.61 -2.69 23.43
N ARG A 166 22.36 -3.33 22.53
CA ARG A 166 23.47 -4.18 22.94
C ARG A 166 24.46 -3.24 23.63
N GLY A 167 24.42 -3.26 24.95
CA GLY A 167 25.35 -2.59 25.82
C GLY A 167 26.77 -3.01 25.45
N GLN A 168 27.63 -2.00 25.42
CA GLN A 168 29.07 -2.16 25.43
C GLN A 168 29.44 -3.00 26.66
N GLY A 169 29.83 -4.25 26.43
CA GLY A 169 30.52 -5.08 27.40
C GLY A 169 32.01 -4.99 27.13
N GLY A 170 32.63 -3.91 27.62
CA GLY A 170 34.07 -3.95 27.87
C GLY A 170 34.34 -4.92 29.02
N SER A 171 35.36 -5.76 28.85
CA SER A 171 36.16 -6.19 29.99
C SER A 171 37.60 -6.46 29.57
N PRO A 172 38.54 -6.28 30.53
CA PRO A 172 39.96 -6.04 30.30
C PRO A 172 40.75 -7.35 30.45
N THR A 173 42.08 -7.23 30.61
CA THR A 173 43.10 -8.28 30.84
C THR A 173 43.48 -9.07 29.57
N GLY A 174 44.72 -9.07 29.07
CA GLY A 174 46.01 -8.83 29.71
C GLY A 174 46.66 -10.14 30.12
N CYS A 175 47.36 -10.77 29.18
CA CYS A 175 48.61 -11.55 29.31
C CYS A 175 49.03 -12.03 27.92
#